data_AF-A0A2P4SDF3-F1
#
_entry.id   AF-A0A2P4SDF3-F1
#
_cell.length_a   1.000
_cell.length_b   1.000
_cell.length_c   1.000
_cell.angle_alpha   90.00
_cell.angle_beta   90.00
_cell.angle_gamma   90.00
#
_symmetry.space_group_name_H-M   'P 1'
#
loop_
_entity.id
_entity.type
_entity.pdbx_description
1 polymer ?
#
loop_
_entity_poly.entity_id
_entity_poly.type
_entity_poly.pdbx_seq_one_letter_code
_entity_poly.pdbx_strand_id
1 'polypeptide(L)'
;MLLHVGLLALVLLAAYRLYLRWRKRSGPGGAAQQSQAALLPRMKRRDFSLEQLREFDGTRNPRILLAVNGKVFDVTKGSKFYGP
;
A
#
# COMPACT_ATOMS: atom_id res chain seq x y z
N MET A 1 -26.57 0.11 38.75
CA MET A 1 -26.87 0.70 37.43
C MET A 1 -25.74 1.59 36.92
N LEU A 2 -25.35 2.65 37.64
CA LEU A 2 -24.26 3.57 37.23
C LEU A 2 -22.88 2.90 37.01
N LEU A 3 -22.51 1.92 37.86
CA LEU A 3 -21.25 1.17 37.71
C LEU A 3 -21.17 0.36 36.41
N HIS A 4 -22.27 -0.27 36.00
CA HIS A 4 -22.31 -1.04 34.74
C HIS A 4 -22.21 -0.11 33.53
N VAL A 5 -22.86 1.05 33.58
CA VAL A 5 -22.77 2.06 32.51
C VAL A 5 -21.35 2.59 32.38
N GLY A 6 -20.67 2.85 33.50
CA GLY A 6 -19.26 3.27 33.51
C GLY A 6 -18.32 2.20 32.93
N LEU A 7 -18.50 0.93 33.31
CA LEU A 7 -17.70 -0.18 32.78
C LEU A 7 -17.90 -0.36 31.27
N LEU A 8 -19.16 -0.25 30.80
CA LEU A 8 -19.51 -0.40 29.38
C LEU A 8 -18.91 0.74 28.54
N ALA A 9 -18.93 1.98 29.04
CA ALA A 9 -18.26 3.11 28.40
C ALA A 9 -16.74 2.93 28.31
N LEU A 10 -16.10 2.38 29.34
CA LEU A 10 -14.66 2.11 29.37
C LEU A 10 -14.26 1.03 28.36
N VAL A 11 -15.05 -0.05 28.26
CA VAL A 11 -14.86 -1.11 27.26
C VAL A 11 -15.03 -0.57 25.84
N LEU A 12 -16.07 0.22 25.59
CA LEU A 12 -16.28 0.86 24.29
C LEU A 12 -15.14 1.81 23.92
N LEU A 13 -14.65 2.61 24.88
CA LEU A 13 -13.52 3.51 24.67
C LEU A 13 -12.24 2.73 24.35
N ALA A 14 -11.96 1.65 25.08
CA ALA A 14 -10.81 0.78 24.83
C ALA A 14 -10.89 0.12 23.45
N ALA A 15 -12.06 -0.40 23.08
CA ALA A 15 -12.31 -0.96 21.75
C ALA A 15 -12.14 0.09 20.64
N TYR A 16 -12.68 1.30 20.84
CA TYR A 16 -12.54 2.41 19.91
C TYR A 16 -11.06 2.84 19.74
N ARG A 17 -10.31 2.96 20.84
CA ARG A 17 -8.88 3.25 20.82
C ARG A 17 -8.08 2.15 20.11
N LEU A 18 -8.43 0.89 20.32
CA LEU A 18 -7.81 -0.25 19.65
C LEU A 18 -8.11 -0.25 18.15
N TYR A 19 -9.37 -0.01 17.77
CA TYR A 19 -9.80 0.16 16.39
C TYR A 19 -9.05 1.29 15.69
N LEU A 20 -8.92 2.46 16.34
CA LEU A 20 -8.14 3.58 15.81
C LEU A 20 -6.64 3.25 15.69
N ARG A 21 -6.06 2.49 16.63
CA ARG A 21 -4.68 1.99 16.52
C ARG A 21 -4.49 1.02 15.35
N TRP A 22 -5.46 0.16 15.09
CA TRP A 22 -5.40 -0.78 13.97
C TRP A 22 -5.60 -0.06 12.63
N ARG A 23 -6.55 0.88 12.56
CA ARG A 23 -6.75 1.76 11.39
C ARG A 23 -5.50 2.60 11.08
N LYS A 24 -4.75 3.08 12.09
CA LYS A 24 -3.48 3.79 11.86
C LYS A 24 -2.33 2.89 11.39
N ARG A 25 -2.32 1.60 11.77
CA ARG A 25 -1.33 0.62 11.27
C ARG A 25 -1.61 0.19 9.83
N SER A 26 -2.87 0.21 9.41
CA SER A 26 -3.26 0.27 7.99
C SER A 26 -3.05 1.70 7.47
N GLY A 27 -1.82 2.19 7.53
CA GLY A 27 -1.50 3.59 7.26
C GLY A 27 -1.97 4.05 5.87
N PRO A 28 -2.40 5.32 5.73
CA PRO A 28 -2.93 5.89 4.48
C PRO A 28 -1.92 5.87 3.30
N GLY A 29 -0.63 5.65 3.56
CA GLY A 29 0.38 5.49 2.50
C GLY A 29 0.10 4.30 1.57
N GLY A 30 -0.41 3.19 2.08
CA GLY A 30 -0.76 2.03 1.25
C GLY A 30 -2.01 2.24 0.39
N ALA A 31 -3.00 2.97 0.92
CA ALA A 31 -4.26 3.26 0.22
C ALA A 31 -4.11 4.37 -0.84
N ALA A 32 -3.27 5.39 -0.56
CA ALA A 32 -2.93 6.43 -1.53
C ALA A 32 -2.12 5.86 -2.70
N GLN A 33 -1.08 5.07 -2.42
CA GLN A 33 -0.30 4.40 -3.48
C GLN A 33 -1.13 3.37 -4.26
N GLN A 34 -2.03 2.61 -3.61
CA GLN A 34 -2.94 1.69 -4.32
C GLN A 34 -3.90 2.44 -5.25
N SER A 35 -4.39 3.60 -4.83
CA SER A 35 -5.24 4.46 -5.67
C SER A 35 -4.46 4.92 -6.91
N GLN A 36 -3.19 5.30 -6.74
CA GLN A 36 -2.34 5.71 -7.86
C GLN A 36 -2.01 4.55 -8.80
N ALA A 37 -1.76 3.35 -8.26
CA ALA A 37 -1.57 2.13 -9.04
C ALA A 37 -2.83 1.69 -9.81
N ALA A 38 -4.02 1.98 -9.28
CA ALA A 38 -5.30 1.66 -9.92
C ALA A 38 -5.63 2.60 -11.09
N LEU A 39 -5.13 3.84 -11.06
CA LEU A 39 -5.32 4.82 -12.13
C LEU A 39 -4.41 4.56 -13.35
N LEU A 40 -3.28 3.88 -13.16
CA LEU A 40 -2.35 3.62 -14.23
C LEU A 40 -2.89 2.55 -15.20
N PRO A 41 -2.99 2.83 -16.50
CA PRO A 41 -3.40 1.83 -17.47
C PRO A 41 -2.41 0.66 -17.50
N ARG A 42 -2.90 -0.53 -17.85
CA ARG A 42 -2.04 -1.71 -18.01
C ARG A 42 -0.96 -1.43 -19.06
N MET A 43 0.28 -1.70 -18.69
CA MET A 43 1.41 -1.52 -19.60
C MET A 43 1.38 -2.58 -20.70
N LYS A 44 1.68 -2.17 -21.93
CA LYS A 44 1.87 -3.11 -23.04
C LYS A 44 3.16 -3.91 -22.81
N ARG A 45 3.18 -5.16 -23.25
CA ARG A 45 4.39 -6.00 -23.23
C ARG A 45 5.44 -5.38 -24.15
N ARG A 46 6.65 -5.21 -23.62
CA ARG A 46 7.85 -4.77 -24.35
C ARG A 46 9.09 -5.19 -23.57
N ASP A 47 10.21 -5.21 -24.26
CA ASP A 47 11.50 -5.46 -23.67
C ASP A 47 12.09 -4.18 -23.08
N PHE A 48 13.00 -4.34 -22.13
CA PHE A 48 13.70 -3.25 -21.46
C PHE A 48 15.18 -3.57 -21.37
N SER A 49 16.03 -2.57 -21.64
CA SER A 49 17.41 -2.61 -21.16
C SER A 49 17.44 -2.42 -19.64
N LEU A 50 18.57 -2.74 -19.01
CA LEU A 50 18.73 -2.56 -17.56
C LEU A 50 18.67 -1.08 -17.18
N GLU A 51 19.19 -0.18 -18.02
CA GLU A 51 19.14 1.27 -17.79
C GLU A 51 17.69 1.76 -17.84
N GLN A 52 16.92 1.30 -18.83
CA GLN A 52 15.50 1.66 -18.98
C GLN A 52 14.66 1.11 -17.82
N LEU A 53 14.92 -0.11 -17.37
CA LEU A 53 14.17 -0.72 -16.28
C LEU A 53 14.39 0.04 -14.95
N ARG A 54 15.59 0.58 -14.74
CA ARG A 54 15.97 1.33 -13.53
C ARG A 54 15.17 2.62 -13.32
N GLU A 55 14.51 3.14 -14.35
CA GLU A 55 13.64 4.32 -14.24
C GLU A 55 12.33 4.02 -13.50
N PHE A 56 11.93 2.75 -13.41
CA PHE A 56 10.64 2.31 -12.87
C PHE A 56 10.79 1.78 -11.43
N ASP A 57 11.25 2.63 -10.53
CA ASP A 57 11.59 2.31 -9.12
C ASP A 57 10.51 2.74 -8.11
N GLY A 58 9.39 3.31 -8.54
CA GLY A 58 8.36 3.84 -7.63
C GLY A 58 8.69 5.22 -7.04
N THR A 59 9.90 5.75 -7.26
CA THR A 59 10.32 7.08 -6.79
C THR A 59 10.39 8.08 -7.95
N ARG A 60 11.14 7.74 -8.99
CA ARG A 60 11.28 8.55 -10.23
C ARG A 60 10.06 8.41 -11.12
N ASN A 61 9.50 7.20 -11.15
CA ASN A 61 8.27 6.88 -11.86
C ASN A 61 7.30 6.23 -10.87
N PRO A 62 6.00 6.61 -10.87
CA PRO A 62 5.02 5.97 -9.99
C PRO A 62 4.81 4.48 -10.30
N ARG A 63 5.22 4.00 -11.49
CA ARG A 63 5.18 2.58 -11.85
C ARG A 63 6.43 1.87 -11.36
N ILE A 64 6.25 0.67 -10.81
CA ILE A 64 7.31 -0.19 -10.32
C ILE A 64 7.40 -1.42 -11.22
N LEU A 65 8.54 -1.60 -11.88
CA LEU A 65 8.80 -2.77 -12.72
C LEU A 65 9.90 -3.63 -12.08
N LEU A 66 9.68 -4.94 -12.08
CA LEU A 66 10.61 -5.92 -11.52
C LEU A 66 10.94 -6.98 -12.55
N ALA A 67 12.23 -7.22 -12.79
CA ALA A 67 12.69 -8.33 -13.63
C ALA A 67 13.02 -9.57 -12.79
N VAL A 68 12.48 -10.72 -13.17
CA VAL A 68 12.78 -12.03 -12.57
C VAL A 68 13.03 -13.03 -13.69
N ASN A 69 14.22 -13.64 -13.70
CA ASN A 69 14.63 -14.60 -14.72
C ASN A 69 14.39 -14.10 -16.17
N GLY A 70 14.81 -12.86 -16.45
CA GLY A 70 14.68 -12.22 -17.76
C GLY A 70 13.27 -11.74 -18.13
N LYS A 71 12.27 -11.91 -17.26
CA LYS A 71 10.89 -11.45 -17.51
C LYS A 71 10.55 -10.24 -16.65
N VAL A 72 9.97 -9.21 -17.25
CA VAL A 72 9.57 -7.97 -16.57
C VAL A 72 8.10 -8.03 -16.13
N PHE A 73 7.86 -7.72 -14.87
CA PHE A 73 6.54 -7.68 -14.25
C PHE A 73 6.22 -6.28 -13.75
N ASP A 74 4.99 -5.84 -13.97
CA ASP A 74 4.46 -4.62 -13.35
C ASP A 74 3.95 -4.97 -11.94
N VAL A 75 4.71 -4.54 -10.94
CA VAL A 75 4.43 -4.81 -9.52
C VAL A 75 3.92 -3.56 -8.80
N THR A 76 3.46 -2.56 -9.53
CA THR A 76 2.98 -1.28 -8.98
C THR A 76 1.84 -1.46 -7.98
N LYS A 77 0.97 -2.45 -8.18
CA LYS A 77 -0.11 -2.80 -7.23
C LYS A 77 0.42 -3.33 -5.89
N GLY A 78 1.63 -3.88 -5.89
CA GLY A 78 2.35 -4.37 -4.72
C GLY A 78 3.34 -3.35 -4.15
N SER A 79 3.15 -2.05 -4.40
CA SER A 79 4.06 -0.99 -3.94
C SER A 79 4.38 -1.03 -2.45
N LYS A 80 3.48 -1.55 -1.60
CA LYS A 80 3.76 -1.80 -0.18
C LYS A 80 4.99 -2.70 0.06
N PHE A 81 5.31 -3.58 -0.88
CA PHE A 81 6.41 -4.54 -0.77
C PHE A 81 7.64 -4.14 -1.59
N TYR A 82 7.43 -3.41 -2.70
CA TYR A 82 8.48 -3.13 -3.70
C TYR A 82 8.79 -1.64 -3.87
N GLY A 83 8.00 -0.75 -3.28
CA GLY A 83 8.18 0.69 -3.31
C GLY A 83 8.91 1.22 -2.06
N PRO A 84 9.38 2.47 -2.11
CA PRO A 84 10.04 3.15 -0.99
C PRO A 84 9.11 3.45 0.19
#